data_AF-A0A7W5D0T7-F1
#
_entry.id   AF-A0A7W5D0T7-F1
#
_cell.length_a   1.000
_cell.length_b   1.000
_cell.length_c   1.000
_cell.angle_alpha   90.00
_cell.angle_beta   90.00
_cell.angle_gamma   90.00
#
_symmetry.space_group_name_H-M   'P 1'
#
loop_
_entity.id
_entity.type
_entity.pdbx_description
1 polymer ?
#
loop_
_entity_poly.entity_id
_entity_poly.type
_entity_poly.pdbx_seq_one_letter_code
_entity_poly.pdbx_strand_id
1 'polypeptide(L)' 'MSVAELGRRTGIDKKRLWYILDGQREMRVDEFLKLCIALRMDPRSFVTREMIDGVAEATARSIGRSDNPNT' A
#
# COMPACT_ATOMS: atom_id res chain seq x y z
N MET A 1 -16.58 -1.44 13.07
CA MET A 1 -17.04 -1.70 11.68
C MET A 1 -16.85 -3.18 11.38
N SER A 2 -17.80 -3.87 10.73
CA SER A 2 -17.63 -5.29 10.41
C SER A 2 -16.84 -5.49 9.12
N VAL A 3 -16.19 -6.64 8.94
CA VAL A 3 -15.48 -7.02 7.69
C VAL A 3 -16.44 -7.00 6.49
N ALA A 4 -17.70 -7.39 6.67
CA ALA A 4 -18.70 -7.32 5.62
C ALA A 4 -19.03 -5.89 5.19
N GLU A 5 -19.09 -4.95 6.15
CA GLU A 5 -19.30 -3.54 5.86
C GLU A 5 -18.09 -2.90 5.16
N LEU A 6 -16.87 -3.28 5.57
CA LEU A 6 -15.65 -2.86 4.87
C LEU A 6 -15.62 -3.35 3.42
N GLY A 7 -15.98 -4.62 3.18
CA GLY A 7 -16.06 -5.17 1.83
C GLY A 7 -17.04 -4.39 0.94
N ARG A 8 -18.21 -4.03 1.46
CA ARG A 8 -19.18 -3.20 0.73
C ARG A 8 -18.65 -1.82 0.36
N ARG A 9 -17.97 -1.13 1.30
CA ARG A 9 -17.45 0.22 1.07
C ARG A 9 -16.24 0.26 0.14
N THR A 10 -15.44 -0.80 0.14
CA THR A 10 -14.18 -0.86 -0.61
C THR A 10 -14.31 -1.59 -1.94
N GLY A 11 -15.39 -2.36 -2.15
CA GLY A 11 -15.54 -3.27 -3.28
C GLY A 11 -14.62 -4.50 -3.19
N ILE A 12 -13.97 -4.72 -2.04
CA ILE A 12 -13.10 -5.89 -1.80
C ILE A 12 -13.98 -7.05 -1.32
N ASP A 13 -13.81 -8.21 -1.95
CA ASP A 13 -14.51 -9.42 -1.53
C ASP A 13 -14.25 -9.74 -0.04
N LYS A 14 -15.31 -10.12 0.69
CA LYS A 14 -15.26 -10.38 2.14
C LYS A 14 -14.25 -11.46 2.50
N LYS A 15 -14.17 -12.54 1.71
CA LYS A 15 -13.26 -13.66 1.99
C LYS A 15 -11.82 -13.22 1.77
N ARG A 16 -11.55 -12.46 0.70
CA ARG A 16 -10.23 -11.85 0.48
C ARG A 16 -9.85 -10.90 1.62
N LEU A 17 -10.75 -10.00 2.03
CA LEU A 17 -10.49 -9.06 3.10
C LEU A 17 -10.17 -9.78 4.42
N TRP A 18 -10.87 -10.88 4.72
CA TRP A 18 -10.56 -11.72 5.87
C TRP A 18 -9.13 -12.27 5.82
N TYR A 19 -8.71 -12.87 4.70
CA TYR A 19 -7.35 -13.39 4.55
C TYR A 19 -6.25 -12.31 4.60
N ILE A 20 -6.53 -11.11 4.07
CA ILE A 20 -5.59 -9.99 4.14
C ILE A 20 -5.41 -9.52 5.59
N LEU A 21 -6.52 -9.32 6.31
CA LEU A 21 -6.49 -8.83 7.68
C LEU A 21 -5.95 -9.88 8.67
N ASP A 22 -6.09 -11.17 8.36
CA ASP A 22 -5.50 -12.28 9.11
C ASP A 22 -4.01 -12.49 8.78
N GLY A 23 -3.44 -11.71 7.85
CA GLY A 23 -2.03 -11.81 7.45
C GLY A 23 -1.70 -13.01 6.55
N GLN A 24 -2.70 -13.82 6.17
CA GLN A 24 -2.51 -14.96 5.26
C GLN A 24 -2.31 -14.55 3.81
N ARG A 25 -2.66 -13.31 3.44
CA ARG A 25 -2.43 -12.76 2.10
C ARG A 25 -1.86 -11.37 2.19
N GLU A 26 -0.88 -11.08 1.33
CA GLU A 26 -0.38 -9.73 1.15
C GLU A 26 -1.49 -8.78 0.65
N MET A 27 -1.50 -7.59 1.25
CA MET A 27 -2.39 -6.50 0.88
C MET A 27 -1.81 -5.76 -0.33
N ARG A 28 -2.62 -5.54 -1.37
CA ARG A 28 -2.21 -4.68 -2.49
C ARG A 28 -2.31 -3.21 -2.10
N VAL A 29 -1.51 -2.37 -2.73
CA VAL A 29 -1.51 -0.91 -2.47
C VAL A 29 -2.87 -0.29 -2.73
N ASP A 30 -3.59 -0.68 -3.79
CA ASP A 30 -4.92 -0.14 -4.08
C ASP A 30 -5.96 -0.53 -3.03
N GLU A 31 -5.85 -1.74 -2.48
CA GLU A 31 -6.70 -2.25 -1.40
C GLU A 31 -6.43 -1.52 -0.09
N PHE A 32 -5.16 -1.28 0.22
CA PHE A 32 -4.74 -0.45 1.34
C PHE A 32 -5.36 0.95 1.25
N LEU A 33 -5.23 1.62 0.09
CA LEU A 33 -5.79 2.97 -0.10
C LEU A 33 -7.32 2.99 0.03
N LYS A 34 -8.02 2.00 -0.54
CA LYS A 34 -9.48 1.84 -0.37
C LYS A 34 -9.87 1.69 1.10
N LEU A 35 -9.11 0.90 1.86
CA LEU A 35 -9.34 0.73 3.31
C LEU A 35 -9.10 2.01 4.08
N CYS A 36 -8.03 2.76 3.81
CA CYS A 36 -7.77 4.06 4.41
C CYS A 36 -8.95 5.02 4.18
N ILE A 37 -9.45 5.11 2.95
CA ILE A 37 -10.62 5.95 2.62
C ILE A 37 -11.87 5.49 3.39
N ALA A 38 -12.16 4.19 3.38
CA ALA A 38 -13.34 3.64 4.07
C ALA A 38 -13.31 3.83 5.59
N LEU A 39 -12.10 3.84 6.18
CA LEU A 39 -11.84 4.03 7.60
C LEU A 39 -11.57 5.49 7.99
N ARG A 40 -11.52 6.41 7.02
CA ARG A 40 -11.17 7.83 7.22
C ARG A 40 -9.79 8.01 7.87
N MET A 41 -8.84 7.15 7.50
CA MET A 41 -7.45 7.21 7.94
C MET A 41 -6.60 7.89 6.87
N ASP A 42 -5.67 8.75 7.29
CA ASP A 42 -4.67 9.30 6.38
C ASP A 42 -3.63 8.20 6.07
N PRO A 43 -3.46 7.76 4.81
CA PRO A 43 -2.47 6.74 4.46
C PRO A 43 -1.05 7.09 4.92
N ARG A 44 -0.73 8.39 5.05
CA ARG A 44 0.57 8.86 5.50
C ARG A 44 0.87 8.49 6.96
N SER A 45 -0.14 8.16 7.76
CA SER A 45 0.08 7.69 9.14
C SER A 45 0.79 6.33 9.20
N PHE A 46 0.83 5.59 8.09
CA PHE A 46 1.52 4.30 7.98
C PHE A 46 2.92 4.41 7.37
N VAL A 47 3.33 5.61 6.96
CA VAL A 47 4.63 5.83 6.33
C VAL A 47 5.67 6.06 7.42
N THR A 48 6.69 5.19 7.48
CA THR A 48 7.83 5.37 8.38
C THR A 48 8.95 6.15 7.71
N ARG A 49 9.88 6.67 8.52
CA ARG A 49 11.07 7.35 7.99
C ARG A 49 11.95 6.41 7.16
N GLU A 50 12.05 5.15 7.56
CA GLU A 50 12.78 4.12 6.81
C GLU A 50 12.15 3.89 5.42
N MET A 51 10.81 3.90 5.32
CA MET A 51 10.14 3.80 4.01
C MET A 51 10.45 5.00 3.13
N ILE A 52 10.47 6.21 3.70
CA ILE A 52 10.81 7.44 2.96
C ILE A 52 12.24 7.35 2.43
N ASP A 53 13.18 7.01 3.30
CA ASP A 53 14.60 6.91 2.94
C ASP A 53 14.82 5.83 1.87
N GLY A 54 14.15 4.68 1.99
CA GLY A 54 14.21 3.60 1.01
C GLY A 54 13.65 3.99 -0.37
N VAL A 55 12.54 4.72 -0.41
CA VAL A 55 11.97 5.24 -1.67
C VAL A 55 12.87 6.31 -2.28
N ALA A 56 13.42 7.22 -1.47
CA ALA A 56 14.34 8.26 -1.93
C ALA A 56 15.60 7.64 -2.55
N GLU A 57 16.18 6.62 -1.89
CA GLU A 57 17.35 5.91 -2.39
C GLU A 57 17.04 5.17 -3.71
N ALA A 58 15.92 4.45 -3.78
CA ALA A 58 15.50 3.77 -5.00
C ALA A 58 15.28 4.75 -6.17
N THR A 59 14.74 5.93 -5.88
CA THR A 59 14.54 7.00 -6.88
C THR A 59 15.87 7.54 -7.38
N ALA A 60 16.82 7.84 -6.48
CA ALA A 60 18.15 8.30 -6.84
C ALA A 60 18.91 7.28 -7.71
N ARG A 61 18.84 5.98 -7.37
CA ARG A 61 19.41 4.90 -8.17
C ARG A 61 18.79 4.80 -9.57
N SER A 62 17.48 5.03 -9.67
CA SER A 62 16.76 4.97 -10.95
C SER A 62 17.15 6.13 -11.87
N ILE A 63 17.33 7.33 -11.31
CA ILE A 63 17.76 8.53 -12.07
C ILE A 63 19.22 8.39 -12.50
N GLY A 64 20.12 7.98 -11.61
CA GLY A 64 21.56 7.86 -11.93
C GLY A 64 21.89 6.78 -12.98
N ARG A 65 21.00 5.81 -13.22
CA ARG A 65 21.15 4.83 -14.31
C ARG A 65 20.86 5.40 -15.69
N SER A 66 20.12 6.51 -15.77
CA SER A 66 19.79 7.24 -17.02
C SER A 66 21.01 7.94 -17.63
N ASP A 67 22.00 8.27 -16.81
CA ASP A 67 23.15 9.11 -17.20
C ASP A 67 24.39 8.29 -17.59
N ASN A 68 24.29 6.96 -17.71
CA ASN A 68 25.39 6.11 -18.14
C ASN A 68 25.27 5.79 -19.65
N PRO A 69 26.08 6.39 -20.54
CA PRO A 69 25.96 6.23 -22.00
C PRO A 69 26.42 4.86 -22.54
N ASN A 70 26.67 3.86 -21.67
CA ASN A 70 27.20 2.55 -22.04
C ASN A 70 26.34 1.36 -21.52
N THR A 71 25.01 1.50 -21.50
CA THR A 71 24.10 0.33 -21.44
C THR A 71 23.30 0.22 -22.72
#